data_AF-E9GNL1-F1
#
_entry.id   AF-E9GNL1-F1
#
_cell.length_a   1.000
_cell.length_b   1.000
_cell.length_c   1.000
_cell.angle_alpha   90.00
_cell.angle_beta   90.00
_cell.angle_gamma   90.00
#
_symmetry.space_group_name_H-M   'P 1'
#
loop_
_entity.id
_entity.type
_entity.pdbx_description
1 polymer ?
#
loop_
_entity_poly.entity_id
_entity_poly.type
_entity_poly.pdbx_seq_one_letter_code
_entity_poly.pdbx_strand_id
1 'polypeptide(L)'
;MAEEFEGMDNSSEMVSQLKILEAENKNLKLENERVNKELKSAFVMISELPVEHHTASLKLYEAVEGKPKKSFLSKLEKSEQMTLFYTGLNSFELFIGIFNALLLALVDDNRFKISLQEQFLMTLMKLRLNLSLTDLGYRFEVSRFTACKDIEKFITEMFVRLPPVILRYPDKEASEYTMPLSFMANYPKCTCIIDCFETNCEMHGFLLAKISLFSKYESHHTSKFLIAITPQGSICFISKGYGGELVTSK
;
A
#
# COMPACT_ATOMS: atom_id res chain seq x y z
N MET A 1 -63.34 62.51 2.22
CA MET A 1 -63.63 61.84 3.50
C MET A 1 -64.02 60.38 3.23
N ALA A 2 -63.20 59.63 2.47
CA ALA A 2 -63.46 58.23 2.15
C ALA A 2 -62.19 57.38 1.85
N GLU A 3 -60.98 57.95 1.91
CA GLU A 3 -59.74 57.19 1.61
C GLU A 3 -58.92 56.82 2.87
N GLU A 4 -59.26 57.37 4.05
CA GLU A 4 -58.54 57.05 5.30
C GLU A 4 -59.07 55.81 6.05
N PHE A 5 -60.23 55.27 5.66
CA PHE A 5 -60.85 54.12 6.36
C PHE A 5 -60.48 52.75 5.77
N GLU A 6 -60.07 52.64 4.49
CA GLU A 6 -59.62 51.37 3.90
C GLU A 6 -58.18 50.99 4.30
N GLY A 7 -57.34 51.97 4.65
CA GLY A 7 -55.95 51.73 5.08
C GLY A 7 -55.80 51.17 6.51
N MET A 8 -56.76 51.46 7.39
CA MET A 8 -56.75 50.98 8.78
C MET A 8 -57.16 49.52 8.91
N ASP A 9 -58.07 49.04 8.06
CA ASP A 9 -58.56 47.65 8.08
C ASP A 9 -57.50 46.68 7.54
N ASN A 10 -56.81 47.08 6.47
CA ASN A 10 -55.73 46.31 5.85
C ASN A 10 -54.48 46.20 6.75
N SER A 11 -54.21 47.23 7.56
CA SER A 11 -53.11 47.24 8.54
C SER A 11 -53.39 46.28 9.71
N SER A 12 -54.63 46.23 10.19
CA SER A 12 -55.10 45.28 11.21
C SER A 12 -54.94 43.83 10.74
N GLU A 13 -55.34 43.54 9.50
CA GLU A 13 -55.24 42.21 8.91
C GLU A 13 -53.78 41.78 8.70
N MET A 14 -52.92 42.68 8.20
CA MET A 14 -51.48 42.43 8.10
C MET A 14 -50.82 42.15 9.45
N VAL A 15 -51.18 42.89 10.50
CA VAL A 15 -50.65 42.66 11.86
C VAL A 15 -51.11 41.31 12.41
N SER A 16 -52.33 40.88 12.08
CA SER A 16 -52.83 39.56 12.47
C SER A 16 -52.07 38.43 11.76
N GLN A 17 -51.79 38.57 10.46
CA GLN A 17 -51.00 37.61 9.70
C GLN A 17 -49.54 37.56 10.16
N LEU A 18 -48.93 38.69 10.50
CA LEU A 18 -47.59 38.75 11.06
C LEU A 18 -47.48 37.98 12.38
N LYS A 19 -48.48 38.09 13.27
CA LYS A 19 -48.51 37.33 14.52
C LYS A 19 -48.64 35.82 14.30
N ILE A 20 -49.42 35.41 13.29
CA ILE A 20 -49.56 33.99 12.91
C ILE A 20 -48.23 33.47 12.37
N LEU A 21 -47.58 34.21 11.46
CA LEU A 21 -46.27 33.87 10.90
C LEU A 21 -45.16 33.83 11.97
N GLU A 22 -45.21 34.70 12.98
CA GLU A 22 -44.28 34.68 14.11
C GLU A 22 -44.49 33.44 14.99
N ALA A 23 -45.74 33.03 15.22
CA ALA A 23 -46.07 31.82 15.95
C ALA A 23 -45.62 30.55 15.19
N GLU A 24 -45.84 30.50 13.88
CA GLU A 24 -45.36 29.40 13.02
C GLU A 24 -43.84 29.32 12.98
N ASN A 25 -43.14 30.45 12.83
CA ASN A 25 -41.67 30.48 12.87
C ASN A 25 -41.12 30.01 14.21
N LYS A 26 -41.81 30.31 15.32
CA LYS A 26 -41.41 29.84 16.64
C LYS A 26 -41.56 28.33 16.78
N ASN A 27 -42.64 27.76 16.27
CA ASN A 27 -42.84 26.31 16.23
C ASN A 27 -41.82 25.61 15.32
N LEU A 28 -41.56 26.15 14.13
CA LEU A 28 -40.57 25.60 13.20
C LEU A 28 -39.15 25.60 13.78
N LYS A 29 -38.78 26.62 14.57
CA LYS A 29 -37.48 26.63 15.27
C LYS A 29 -37.39 25.49 16.30
N LEU A 30 -38.46 25.29 17.07
CA LEU A 30 -38.51 24.28 18.12
C LEU A 30 -38.47 22.85 17.53
N GLU A 31 -39.14 22.65 16.39
CA GLU A 31 -39.10 21.39 15.66
C GLU A 31 -37.72 21.12 15.02
N ASN A 32 -37.07 22.13 14.45
CA ASN A 32 -35.70 22.02 13.94
C ASN A 32 -34.69 21.68 15.04
N GLU A 33 -34.83 22.25 16.24
CA GLU A 33 -33.99 21.89 17.38
C GLU A 33 -34.18 20.42 17.77
N ARG A 34 -35.44 19.93 17.76
CA ARG A 34 -35.75 18.52 18.02
C ARG A 34 -35.11 17.59 16.99
N VAL A 35 -35.31 17.88 15.70
CA VAL A 35 -34.75 17.08 14.59
C VAL A 35 -33.22 17.08 14.62
N ASN A 36 -32.58 18.23 14.91
CA ASN A 36 -31.12 18.29 15.05
C ASN A 36 -30.59 17.44 16.21
N LYS A 37 -31.35 17.32 17.30
CA LYS A 37 -30.99 16.48 18.43
C LYS A 37 -31.08 14.99 18.08
N GLU A 38 -32.14 14.59 17.37
CA GLU A 38 -32.32 13.24 16.85
C GLU A 38 -31.22 12.89 15.83
N LEU A 39 -30.89 13.81 14.92
CA LEU A 39 -29.82 13.64 13.93
C LEU A 39 -28.45 13.43 14.59
N LYS A 40 -28.13 14.21 15.65
CA LYS A 40 -26.90 14.01 16.42
C LYS A 40 -26.86 12.65 17.10
N SER A 41 -27.97 12.20 17.69
CA SER A 41 -28.02 10.87 18.31
C SER A 41 -27.88 9.73 17.30
N ALA A 42 -28.48 9.88 16.12
CA ALA A 42 -28.33 8.91 15.03
C ALA A 42 -26.90 8.89 14.50
N PHE A 43 -26.23 10.04 14.40
CA PHE A 43 -24.82 10.12 13.98
C PHE A 43 -23.89 9.40 14.95
N VAL A 44 -24.12 9.55 16.26
CA VAL A 44 -23.38 8.82 17.30
C VAL A 44 -23.60 7.32 17.15
N MET A 45 -24.86 6.88 17.03
CA MET A 45 -25.15 5.44 16.81
C MET A 45 -24.51 4.90 15.52
N ILE A 46 -24.54 5.65 14.42
CA ILE A 46 -23.91 5.25 13.14
C ILE A 46 -22.38 5.14 13.30
N SER A 47 -21.76 5.97 14.14
CA SER A 47 -20.33 5.89 14.41
C SER A 47 -19.95 4.72 15.33
N GLU A 48 -20.85 4.31 16.23
CA GLU A 48 -20.64 3.23 17.19
C GLU A 48 -20.97 1.84 16.60
N LEU A 49 -21.97 1.75 15.73
CA LEU A 49 -22.42 0.52 15.05
C LEU A 49 -21.29 -0.28 14.37
N PRO A 50 -20.34 0.32 13.62
CA PRO A 50 -19.23 -0.40 13.01
C PRO A 50 -18.30 -1.02 14.05
N VAL A 51 -18.07 -0.31 15.16
CA VAL A 51 -17.21 -0.77 16.25
C VAL A 51 -17.88 -1.94 16.98
N GLU A 52 -19.18 -1.83 17.27
CA GLU A 52 -19.96 -2.92 17.87
C GLU A 52 -20.02 -4.15 16.96
N HIS A 53 -20.27 -3.97 15.66
CA HIS A 53 -20.28 -5.05 14.69
C HIS A 53 -18.92 -5.73 14.55
N HIS A 54 -17.83 -4.96 14.54
CA HIS A 54 -16.47 -5.50 14.53
C HIS A 54 -16.17 -6.30 15.80
N THR A 55 -16.56 -5.76 16.97
CA THR A 55 -16.37 -6.43 18.26
C THR A 55 -17.20 -7.71 18.38
N ALA A 56 -18.44 -7.69 17.89
CA ALA A 56 -19.31 -8.86 17.84
C ALA A 56 -18.77 -9.92 16.87
N SER A 57 -18.23 -9.49 15.72
CA SER A 57 -17.58 -10.38 14.75
C SER A 57 -16.34 -11.05 15.33
N LEU A 58 -15.51 -10.30 16.08
CA LEU A 58 -14.35 -10.85 16.80
C LEU A 58 -14.76 -11.86 17.87
N LYS A 59 -15.82 -11.57 18.65
CA LYS A 59 -16.35 -12.50 19.66
C LYS A 59 -16.95 -13.77 19.04
N LEU A 60 -17.65 -13.66 17.91
CA LEU A 60 -18.16 -14.79 17.16
C LEU A 60 -17.02 -15.64 16.59
N TYR A 61 -15.98 -15.01 16.04
CA TYR A 61 -14.79 -15.69 15.56
C TYR A 61 -14.07 -16.44 16.70
N GLU A 62 -13.92 -15.80 17.87
CA GLU A 62 -13.37 -16.40 19.08
C GLU A 62 -14.20 -17.59 19.59
N ALA A 63 -15.52 -17.50 19.50
CA ALA A 63 -16.44 -18.55 19.95
C ALA A 63 -16.51 -19.75 18.97
N VAL A 64 -16.29 -19.51 17.68
CA VAL A 64 -16.38 -20.53 16.62
C VAL A 64 -15.03 -21.21 16.36
N GLU A 65 -13.91 -20.49 16.41
CA GLU A 65 -12.57 -21.01 16.07
C GLU A 65 -11.56 -21.04 17.25
N GLY A 66 -11.95 -20.54 18.44
CA GLY A 66 -11.05 -20.35 19.58
C GLY A 66 -10.31 -19.01 19.52
N LYS A 67 -9.54 -18.68 20.58
CA LYS A 67 -8.76 -17.42 20.66
C LYS A 67 -8.02 -17.18 19.34
N PRO A 68 -8.04 -15.97 18.75
CA PRO A 68 -7.35 -15.70 17.51
C PRO A 68 -5.90 -16.14 17.70
N LYS A 69 -5.43 -17.04 16.83
CA LYS A 69 -4.01 -17.33 16.71
C LYS A 69 -3.33 -15.97 16.69
N LYS A 70 -2.42 -15.68 17.64
CA LYS A 70 -1.64 -14.45 17.59
C LYS A 70 -1.02 -14.39 16.20
N SER A 71 -1.60 -13.57 15.32
CA SER A 71 -1.19 -13.54 13.92
C SER A 71 0.30 -13.23 13.92
N PHE A 72 1.05 -13.91 13.08
CA PHE A 72 2.49 -13.73 12.99
C PHE A 72 2.85 -12.24 12.76
N LEU A 73 1.96 -11.49 12.08
CA LEU A 73 2.02 -10.03 11.94
C LEU A 73 2.07 -9.29 13.27
N SER A 74 1.22 -9.65 14.24
CA SER A 74 1.18 -9.00 15.57
C SER A 74 2.47 -9.18 16.38
N LYS A 75 3.26 -10.23 16.09
CA LYS A 75 4.58 -10.42 16.68
C LYS A 75 5.62 -9.57 15.98
N LEU A 76 5.51 -9.43 14.65
CA LEU A 76 6.36 -8.58 13.82
C LEU A 76 6.22 -7.11 14.22
N GLU A 77 4.99 -6.64 14.37
CA GLU A 77 4.64 -5.27 14.79
C GLU A 77 5.32 -4.86 16.10
N LYS A 78 5.47 -5.80 17.03
CA LYS A 78 6.05 -5.55 18.36
C LYS A 78 7.57 -5.73 18.41
N SER A 79 8.19 -6.16 17.33
CA SER A 79 9.62 -6.50 17.29
C SER A 79 10.26 -6.01 16.00
N GLU A 80 10.97 -4.88 16.08
CA GLU A 80 11.81 -4.38 14.99
C GLU A 80 12.84 -5.41 14.55
N GLN A 81 13.41 -6.17 15.50
CA GLN A 81 14.35 -7.26 15.19
C GLN A 81 13.72 -8.34 14.32
N MET A 82 12.49 -8.78 14.64
CA MET A 82 11.78 -9.73 13.78
C MET A 82 11.41 -9.11 12.44
N THR A 83 10.97 -7.85 12.42
CA THR A 83 10.64 -7.14 11.18
C THR A 83 11.86 -7.11 10.26
N LEU A 84 13.02 -6.68 10.76
CA LEU A 84 14.27 -6.65 10.00
C LEU A 84 14.71 -8.04 9.54
N PHE A 85 14.61 -9.04 10.42
CA PHE A 85 15.00 -10.40 10.08
C PHE A 85 14.15 -10.99 8.96
N TYR A 86 12.82 -10.92 9.09
CA TYR A 86 11.89 -11.57 8.16
C TYR A 86 11.64 -10.78 6.88
N THR A 87 11.68 -9.46 6.93
CA THR A 87 11.31 -8.61 5.79
C THR A 87 12.49 -7.86 5.18
N GLY A 88 13.58 -7.68 5.93
CA GLY A 88 14.67 -6.77 5.55
C GLY A 88 14.37 -5.29 5.79
N LEU A 89 13.16 -4.94 6.26
CA LEU A 89 12.75 -3.58 6.56
C LEU A 89 13.12 -3.23 8.01
N ASN A 90 13.58 -2.00 8.23
CA ASN A 90 14.05 -1.54 9.54
C ASN A 90 12.94 -1.26 10.56
N SER A 91 11.68 -1.20 10.13
CA SER A 91 10.54 -0.82 10.96
C SER A 91 9.25 -1.42 10.42
N PHE A 92 8.27 -1.63 11.31
CA PHE A 92 6.96 -2.12 10.90
C PHE A 92 6.14 -1.01 10.22
N GLU A 93 6.41 0.25 10.55
CA GLU A 93 5.87 1.43 9.88
C GLU A 93 6.25 1.44 8.40
N LEU A 94 7.50 1.12 8.05
CA LEU A 94 7.92 1.00 6.66
C LEU A 94 7.23 -0.17 5.95
N PHE A 95 7.03 -1.30 6.65
CA PHE A 95 6.25 -2.42 6.13
C PHE A 95 4.82 -1.99 5.77
N ILE A 96 4.12 -1.30 6.66
CA ILE A 96 2.77 -0.78 6.42
C ILE A 96 2.76 0.29 5.33
N GLY A 97 3.75 1.19 5.30
CA GLY A 97 3.88 2.23 4.27
C GLY A 97 4.00 1.65 2.86
N ILE A 98 4.87 0.66 2.68
CA ILE A 98 5.02 -0.03 1.38
C ILE A 98 3.76 -0.83 1.05
N PHE A 99 3.19 -1.55 2.02
CA PHE A 99 1.96 -2.31 1.81
C PHE A 99 0.82 -1.40 1.32
N ASN A 100 0.60 -0.26 1.96
CA ASN A 100 -0.45 0.69 1.58
C ASN A 100 -0.22 1.29 0.18
N ALA A 101 1.04 1.51 -0.22
CA ALA A 101 1.37 1.98 -1.56
C ALA A 101 1.03 0.94 -2.65
N LEU A 102 1.05 -0.36 -2.31
CA LEU A 102 0.68 -1.46 -3.19
C LEU A 102 -0.83 -1.76 -3.14
N LEU A 103 -1.52 -1.43 -2.05
CA LEU A 103 -2.90 -1.82 -1.80
C LEU A 103 -3.90 -1.34 -2.87
N LEU A 104 -3.68 -0.17 -3.47
CA LEU A 104 -4.54 0.38 -4.53
C LEU A 104 -4.67 -0.54 -5.77
N ALA A 105 -3.76 -1.51 -5.89
CA ALA A 105 -3.71 -2.51 -6.95
C ALA A 105 -4.49 -3.79 -6.67
N LEU A 106 -4.69 -4.08 -5.38
CA LEU A 106 -4.96 -5.42 -4.91
C LEU A 106 -6.44 -5.52 -4.59
N VAL A 107 -7.10 -6.51 -5.19
CA VAL A 107 -8.46 -6.86 -4.83
C VAL A 107 -8.39 -7.80 -3.64
N ASP A 108 -9.04 -7.40 -2.55
CA ASP A 108 -9.27 -8.29 -1.42
C ASP A 108 -10.40 -9.26 -1.78
N ASP A 109 -10.18 -10.55 -1.54
CA ASP A 109 -11.14 -11.60 -1.82
C ASP A 109 -11.28 -12.46 -0.57
N ASN A 110 -12.46 -12.39 0.03
CA ASN A 110 -12.79 -13.09 1.27
C ASN A 110 -12.74 -14.63 1.15
N ARG A 111 -12.54 -15.18 -0.05
CA ARG A 111 -12.27 -16.61 -0.26
C ARG A 111 -10.83 -16.98 0.08
N PHE A 112 -9.91 -16.02 0.18
CA PHE A 112 -8.52 -16.28 0.55
C PHE A 112 -8.43 -16.61 2.05
N LYS A 113 -7.68 -17.66 2.37
CA LYS A 113 -7.46 -18.10 3.75
C LYS A 113 -6.62 -17.11 4.57
N ILE A 114 -5.75 -16.36 3.90
CA ILE A 114 -4.83 -15.40 4.51
C ILE A 114 -5.09 -14.00 3.97
N SER A 115 -4.93 -13.00 4.83
CA SER A 115 -5.11 -11.59 4.48
C SER A 115 -4.07 -11.10 3.45
N LEU A 116 -4.36 -10.00 2.75
CA LEU A 116 -3.38 -9.37 1.85
C LEU A 116 -2.08 -8.98 2.57
N GLN A 117 -2.15 -8.57 3.84
CA GLN A 117 -0.97 -8.25 4.64
C GLN A 117 -0.11 -9.48 4.92
N GLU A 118 -0.72 -10.63 5.19
CA GLU A 118 -0.02 -11.91 5.39
C GLU A 118 0.61 -12.40 4.08
N GLN A 119 -0.09 -12.25 2.96
CA GLN A 119 0.45 -12.55 1.64
C GLN A 119 1.64 -11.66 1.28
N PHE A 120 1.58 -10.37 1.62
CA PHE A 120 2.69 -9.45 1.46
C PHE A 120 3.89 -9.86 2.32
N LEU A 121 3.65 -10.17 3.60
CA LEU A 121 4.69 -10.66 4.50
C LEU A 121 5.34 -11.95 3.98
N MET A 122 4.55 -12.91 3.52
CA MET A 122 5.03 -14.15 2.90
C MET A 122 5.95 -13.85 1.71
N THR A 123 5.59 -12.86 0.89
CA THR A 123 6.40 -12.40 -0.25
C THR A 123 7.73 -11.81 0.19
N LEU A 124 7.73 -10.91 1.19
CA LEU A 124 8.96 -10.34 1.73
C LEU A 124 9.86 -11.40 2.37
N MET A 125 9.28 -12.38 3.09
CA MET A 125 10.03 -13.52 3.63
C MET A 125 10.66 -14.36 2.53
N LYS A 126 9.96 -14.59 1.42
CA LYS A 126 10.52 -15.28 0.25
C LYS A 126 11.70 -14.49 -0.35
N LEU A 127 11.55 -13.19 -0.55
CA LEU A 127 12.60 -12.34 -1.12
C LEU A 127 13.82 -12.22 -0.20
N ARG A 128 13.60 -12.08 1.12
CA ARG A 128 14.66 -11.83 2.10
C ARG A 128 15.43 -13.09 2.47
N LEU A 129 14.73 -14.18 2.74
CA LEU A 129 15.30 -15.40 3.32
C LEU A 129 15.36 -16.56 2.32
N ASN A 130 14.82 -16.38 1.10
CA ASN A 130 14.70 -17.42 0.08
C ASN A 130 14.06 -18.72 0.59
N LEU A 131 13.07 -18.62 1.48
CA LEU A 131 12.38 -19.78 2.03
C LEU A 131 11.71 -20.62 0.93
N SER A 132 11.62 -21.93 1.14
CA SER A 132 10.93 -22.80 0.19
C SER A 132 9.43 -22.52 0.19
N LEU A 133 8.78 -22.67 -0.97
CA LEU A 133 7.32 -22.50 -1.07
C LEU A 133 6.56 -23.49 -0.16
N THR A 134 7.16 -24.66 0.10
CA THR A 134 6.60 -25.66 1.02
C THR A 134 6.63 -25.17 2.47
N ASP A 135 7.76 -24.60 2.92
CA ASP A 135 7.88 -24.01 4.27
C ASP A 135 6.90 -22.85 4.45
N LEU A 136 6.81 -21.96 3.46
CA LEU A 136 5.84 -20.86 3.49
C LEU A 136 4.40 -21.37 3.52
N GLY A 137 4.08 -22.40 2.73
CA GLY A 137 2.78 -23.07 2.79
C GLY A 137 2.44 -23.61 4.19
N TYR A 138 3.40 -24.25 4.86
CA TYR A 138 3.19 -24.73 6.24
C TYR A 138 3.05 -23.58 7.25
N ARG A 139 3.84 -22.51 7.15
CA ARG A 139 3.80 -21.37 8.08
C ARG A 139 2.50 -20.58 8.00
N PHE A 140 2.00 -20.36 6.79
CA PHE A 140 0.77 -19.60 6.51
C PHE A 140 -0.45 -20.52 6.35
N GLU A 141 -0.27 -21.82 6.51
CA GLU A 141 -1.30 -22.85 6.41
C GLU A 141 -2.08 -22.84 5.10
N VAL A 142 -1.38 -22.53 4.01
CA VAL A 142 -1.90 -22.55 2.64
C VAL A 142 -1.22 -23.64 1.83
N SER A 143 -1.81 -24.04 0.70
CA SER A 143 -1.13 -24.97 -0.20
C SER A 143 0.14 -24.33 -0.79
N ARG A 144 1.15 -25.15 -1.14
CA ARG A 144 2.34 -24.69 -1.88
C ARG A 144 1.97 -23.88 -3.12
N PHE A 145 0.90 -24.29 -3.82
CA PHE A 145 0.42 -23.63 -5.03
C PHE A 145 -0.19 -22.25 -4.73
N THR A 146 -0.97 -22.15 -3.67
CA THR A 146 -1.52 -20.87 -3.19
C THR A 146 -0.40 -19.91 -2.82
N ALA A 147 0.59 -20.37 -2.05
CA ALA A 147 1.76 -19.55 -1.70
C ALA A 147 2.49 -19.03 -2.93
N CYS A 148 2.69 -19.88 -3.96
CA CYS A 148 3.32 -19.47 -5.22
C CYS A 148 2.53 -18.34 -5.89
N LYS A 149 1.21 -18.50 -6.03
CA LYS A 149 0.34 -17.49 -6.66
C LYS A 149 0.33 -16.17 -5.91
N ASP A 150 0.24 -16.22 -4.58
CA ASP A 150 0.23 -15.02 -3.75
C ASP A 150 1.55 -14.25 -3.88
N ILE A 151 2.68 -14.97 -3.88
CA ILE A 151 4.01 -14.37 -4.10
C ILE A 151 4.10 -13.76 -5.50
N GLU A 152 3.74 -14.50 -6.56
CA GLU A 152 3.78 -13.99 -7.95
C GLU A 152 2.92 -12.73 -8.12
N LYS A 153 1.74 -12.70 -7.50
CA LYS A 153 0.86 -11.52 -7.47
C LYS A 153 1.61 -10.31 -6.91
N PHE A 154 2.17 -10.41 -5.71
CA PHE A 154 2.87 -9.29 -5.10
C PHE A 154 4.14 -8.89 -5.86
N ILE A 155 4.91 -9.84 -6.39
CA ILE A 155 6.08 -9.53 -7.24
C ILE A 155 5.66 -8.72 -8.47
N THR A 156 4.55 -9.07 -9.11
CA THR A 156 4.03 -8.34 -10.27
C THR A 156 3.61 -6.91 -9.89
N GLU A 157 2.85 -6.75 -8.81
CA GLU A 157 2.42 -5.42 -8.38
C GLU A 157 3.59 -4.53 -7.92
N MET A 158 4.58 -5.13 -7.25
CA MET A 158 5.81 -4.46 -6.84
C MET A 158 6.61 -3.99 -8.06
N PHE A 159 6.75 -4.84 -9.08
CA PHE A 159 7.45 -4.51 -10.32
C PHE A 159 6.78 -3.33 -11.06
N VAL A 160 5.45 -3.23 -11.02
CA VAL A 160 4.73 -2.13 -11.68
C VAL A 160 4.83 -0.82 -10.90
N ARG A 161 4.71 -0.86 -9.57
CA ARG A 161 4.51 0.37 -8.76
C ARG A 161 5.74 0.88 -8.03
N LEU A 162 6.68 0.01 -7.66
CA LEU A 162 7.82 0.43 -6.86
C LEU A 162 8.94 1.11 -7.66
N PRO A 163 9.27 0.73 -8.91
CA PRO A 163 10.40 1.34 -9.62
C PRO A 163 10.34 2.87 -9.72
N PRO A 164 9.20 3.52 -10.02
CA PRO A 164 9.14 4.98 -10.07
C PRO A 164 9.49 5.67 -8.74
N VAL A 165 9.29 4.99 -7.62
CA VAL A 165 9.53 5.52 -6.27
C VAL A 165 10.93 5.16 -5.76
N ILE A 166 11.36 3.91 -5.99
CA ILE A 166 12.63 3.38 -5.47
C ILE A 166 13.81 3.75 -6.38
N LEU A 167 13.64 3.69 -7.70
CA LEU A 167 14.70 4.00 -8.68
C LEU A 167 14.69 5.50 -9.02
N ARG A 168 14.72 6.35 -7.98
CA ARG A 168 14.78 7.79 -8.16
C ARG A 168 16.22 8.26 -8.08
N TYR A 169 16.63 9.05 -9.07
CA TYR A 169 17.87 9.80 -9.01
C TYR A 169 17.74 10.93 -7.97
N PRO A 170 18.66 11.06 -7.00
CA PRO A 170 18.57 12.07 -5.96
C PRO A 170 18.67 13.47 -6.55
N ASP A 171 17.94 14.42 -5.96
CA ASP A 171 18.04 15.82 -6.33
C ASP A 171 19.49 16.31 -6.11
N LYS A 172 19.97 17.21 -6.96
CA LYS A 172 21.38 17.64 -6.96
C LYS A 172 21.84 18.12 -5.58
N GLU A 173 21.04 18.97 -4.94
CA GLU A 173 21.32 19.51 -3.61
C GLU A 173 21.42 18.41 -2.55
N ALA A 174 20.50 17.45 -2.59
CA ALA A 174 20.51 16.30 -1.67
C ALA A 174 21.73 15.41 -1.91
N SER A 175 22.12 15.20 -3.17
CA SER A 175 23.30 14.41 -3.53
C SER A 175 24.59 15.05 -3.05
N GLU A 176 24.74 16.37 -3.23
CA GLU A 176 25.91 17.12 -2.76
C GLU A 176 25.99 17.13 -1.22
N TYR A 177 24.86 17.34 -0.55
CA TYR A 177 24.80 17.35 0.92
C TYR A 177 25.11 15.99 1.56
N THR A 178 24.68 14.90 0.93
CA THR A 178 24.87 13.53 1.44
C THR A 178 26.09 12.81 0.87
N MET A 179 26.94 13.51 0.11
CA MET A 179 28.08 12.90 -0.56
C MET A 179 29.07 12.30 0.46
N PRO A 180 29.42 11.01 0.36
CA PRO A 180 30.38 10.41 1.28
C PRO A 180 31.75 11.10 1.18
N LEU A 181 32.42 11.28 2.33
CA LEU A 181 33.72 11.97 2.41
C LEU A 181 34.78 11.35 1.50
N SER A 182 34.79 10.02 1.34
CA SER A 182 35.70 9.31 0.44
C SER A 182 35.48 9.68 -1.04
N PHE A 183 34.24 9.86 -1.46
CA PHE A 183 33.89 10.34 -2.80
C PHE A 183 34.18 11.82 -2.95
N MET A 184 33.89 12.63 -1.94
CA MET A 184 34.20 14.06 -1.98
C MET A 184 35.70 14.34 -2.16
N ALA A 185 36.56 13.56 -1.49
CA ALA A 185 38.01 13.72 -1.58
C ALA A 185 38.60 13.24 -2.92
N ASN A 186 38.13 12.11 -3.46
CA ASN A 186 38.75 11.47 -4.62
C ASN A 186 37.99 11.67 -5.94
N TYR A 187 36.67 11.81 -5.87
CA TYR A 187 35.74 11.85 -7.00
C TYR A 187 34.60 12.86 -6.79
N PRO A 188 34.88 14.16 -6.55
CA PRO A 188 33.87 15.16 -6.16
C PRO A 188 32.79 15.42 -7.22
N LYS A 189 33.02 14.98 -8.47
CA LYS A 189 32.06 15.10 -9.58
C LYS A 189 31.35 13.78 -9.89
N CYS A 190 31.58 12.72 -9.11
CA CYS A 190 30.92 11.44 -9.33
C CYS A 190 29.44 11.54 -8.95
N THR A 191 28.59 11.31 -9.93
CA THR A 191 27.14 11.36 -9.81
C THR A 191 26.53 9.97 -9.68
N CYS A 192 27.13 8.99 -10.35
CA CYS A 192 26.73 7.59 -10.29
C CYS A 192 27.91 6.69 -10.64
N ILE A 193 27.82 5.46 -10.15
CA ILE A 193 28.69 4.32 -10.43
C ILE A 193 27.85 3.37 -11.27
N ILE A 194 28.35 3.05 -12.46
CA ILE A 194 27.66 2.17 -13.40
C ILE A 194 28.37 0.82 -13.37
N ASP A 195 27.60 -0.24 -13.19
CA ASP A 195 28.10 -1.61 -13.21
C ASP A 195 27.08 -2.53 -13.91
N CYS A 196 27.50 -3.76 -14.21
CA CYS A 196 26.63 -4.82 -14.69
C CYS A 196 26.57 -5.94 -13.66
N PHE A 197 25.37 -6.46 -13.40
CA PHE A 197 25.20 -7.71 -12.65
C PHE A 197 24.55 -8.77 -13.51
N GLU A 198 24.82 -10.02 -13.18
CA GLU A 198 24.30 -11.19 -13.90
C GLU A 198 23.46 -12.04 -12.95
N THR A 199 22.30 -12.49 -13.43
CA THR A 199 21.45 -13.43 -12.70
C THR A 199 21.26 -14.69 -13.51
N ASN A 200 21.41 -15.84 -12.86
CA ASN A 200 21.05 -17.12 -13.47
C ASN A 200 19.54 -17.16 -13.73
N CYS A 201 19.17 -17.64 -14.91
CA CYS A 201 17.78 -17.87 -15.28
C CYS A 201 17.59 -19.31 -15.74
N GLU A 202 16.37 -19.81 -15.60
CA GLU A 202 16.02 -21.13 -16.13
C GLU A 202 16.13 -21.16 -17.66
N MET A 203 16.40 -22.34 -18.20
CA MET A 203 16.51 -22.54 -19.64
C MET A 203 15.15 -22.28 -20.30
N HIS A 204 15.12 -21.31 -21.21
CA HIS A 204 13.92 -21.01 -21.96
C HIS A 204 13.65 -22.11 -23.00
N GLY A 205 12.37 -22.44 -23.20
CA GLY A 205 11.96 -23.44 -24.20
C GLY A 205 12.21 -23.01 -25.66
N PHE A 206 12.40 -21.71 -25.90
CA PHE A 206 12.63 -21.16 -27.24
C PHE A 206 14.12 -21.15 -27.60
N LEU A 207 14.46 -21.69 -28.77
CA LEU A 207 15.86 -21.88 -29.19
C LEU A 207 16.67 -20.58 -29.27
N LEU A 208 16.10 -19.49 -29.81
CA LEU A 208 16.82 -18.21 -29.90
C LEU A 208 17.07 -17.59 -28.52
N ALA A 209 16.12 -17.74 -27.58
CA ALA A 209 16.30 -17.30 -26.20
C ALA A 209 17.38 -18.15 -25.50
N LYS A 210 17.39 -19.46 -25.76
CA LYS A 210 18.42 -20.37 -25.25
C LYS A 210 19.83 -19.97 -25.69
N ILE A 211 20.02 -19.70 -26.98
CA ILE A 211 21.33 -19.30 -27.53
C ILE A 211 21.75 -17.94 -26.96
N SER A 212 20.87 -16.95 -26.98
CA SER A 212 21.22 -15.58 -26.53
C SER A 212 21.47 -15.47 -25.02
N LEU A 213 20.80 -16.27 -24.19
CA LEU A 213 20.98 -16.25 -22.74
C LEU A 213 22.16 -17.10 -22.27
N PHE A 214 22.69 -18.01 -23.08
CA PHE A 214 23.78 -18.88 -22.66
C PHE A 214 25.09 -18.11 -22.47
N SER A 215 25.56 -17.99 -21.23
CA SER A 215 26.90 -17.48 -20.96
C SER A 215 27.89 -18.62 -21.04
N LYS A 216 28.78 -18.56 -22.03
CA LYS A 216 29.87 -19.54 -22.17
C LYS A 216 30.83 -19.53 -20.98
N TYR A 217 30.99 -18.38 -20.33
CA TYR A 217 31.86 -18.21 -19.16
C TYR A 217 31.29 -18.94 -17.94
N GLU A 218 30.00 -18.74 -17.65
CA GLU A 218 29.33 -19.34 -16.48
C GLU A 218 28.79 -20.75 -16.76
N SER A 219 28.73 -21.19 -18.04
CA SER A 219 28.08 -22.43 -18.47
C SER A 219 26.60 -22.55 -18.04
N HIS A 220 25.96 -21.42 -17.79
CA HIS A 220 24.54 -21.30 -17.40
C HIS A 220 23.84 -20.26 -18.27
N HIS A 221 22.50 -20.30 -18.29
CA HIS A 221 21.73 -19.23 -18.90
C HIS A 221 21.67 -18.05 -17.93
N THR A 222 22.10 -16.88 -18.38
CA THR A 222 22.25 -15.68 -17.58
C THR A 222 21.56 -14.50 -18.25
N SER A 223 20.88 -13.69 -17.46
CA SER A 223 20.44 -12.35 -17.86
C SER A 223 21.37 -11.31 -17.25
N LYS A 224 21.89 -10.40 -18.07
CA LYS A 224 22.73 -9.28 -17.65
C LYS A 224 21.90 -8.01 -17.52
N PHE A 225 22.17 -7.23 -16.49
CA PHE A 225 21.48 -5.98 -16.23
C PHE A 225 22.52 -4.88 -15.97
N LEU A 226 22.32 -3.72 -16.59
CA LEU A 226 23.05 -2.50 -16.24
C LEU A 226 22.38 -1.89 -15.02
N ILE A 227 23.17 -1.61 -13.99
CA ILE A 227 22.74 -0.94 -12.77
C ILE A 227 23.51 0.37 -12.61
N ALA A 228 22.83 1.42 -12.15
CA ALA A 228 23.48 2.63 -11.69
C ALA A 228 23.20 2.82 -10.20
N ILE A 229 24.27 3.06 -9.44
CA ILE A 229 24.26 3.25 -8.00
C ILE A 229 24.81 4.65 -7.72
N THR A 230 24.15 5.40 -6.84
CA THR A 230 24.64 6.69 -6.39
C THR A 230 25.86 6.51 -5.47
N PRO A 231 26.73 7.52 -5.28
CA PRO A 231 27.81 7.45 -4.30
C PRO A 231 27.34 7.06 -2.88
N GLN A 232 26.09 7.38 -2.53
CA GLN A 232 25.44 7.07 -1.26
C GLN A 232 25.04 5.59 -1.12
N GLY A 233 25.15 4.80 -2.20
CA GLY A 233 24.79 3.39 -2.22
C GLY A 233 23.33 3.10 -2.56
N SER A 234 22.54 4.10 -2.95
CA SER A 234 21.17 3.89 -3.44
C SER A 234 21.17 3.54 -4.93
N ILE A 235 20.31 2.60 -5.33
CA ILE A 235 20.14 2.24 -6.74
C ILE A 235 19.23 3.28 -7.40
N CYS A 236 19.73 3.94 -8.45
CA CYS A 236 18.97 4.97 -9.17
C CYS A 236 18.52 4.54 -10.57
N PHE A 237 19.04 3.43 -11.10
CA PHE A 237 18.62 2.90 -12.39
C PHE A 237 18.90 1.41 -12.51
N ILE A 238 18.00 0.68 -13.19
CA ILE A 238 18.18 -0.71 -13.61
C ILE A 238 17.66 -0.82 -15.06
N SER A 239 18.46 -1.38 -15.96
CA SER A 239 18.04 -1.60 -17.35
C SER A 239 17.10 -2.79 -17.49
N LYS A 240 16.52 -2.95 -18.69
CA LYS A 240 15.99 -4.26 -19.10
C LYS A 240 17.10 -5.31 -19.10
N GLY A 241 16.74 -6.58 -18.92
CA GLY A 241 17.68 -7.69 -19.00
C GLY A 241 18.11 -7.96 -20.44
N TYR A 242 19.40 -8.24 -20.62
CA TYR A 242 20.01 -8.62 -21.90
C TYR A 242 20.59 -10.03 -21.81
N GLY A 243 20.60 -10.72 -22.95
CA GLY A 243 21.24 -12.03 -23.06
C GLY A 243 22.74 -11.97 -22.75
N GLY A 244 23.28 -13.09 -22.25
CA GLY A 244 24.72 -13.25 -21.98
C GLY A 244 25.60 -12.98 -23.20
N GLU A 245 25.06 -13.19 -24.41
CA GLU A 245 25.70 -12.93 -25.69
C GLU A 245 24.87 -11.94 -26.52
N LEU A 246 25.43 -10.76 -26.81
CA LEU A 246 24.86 -9.81 -27.77
C LEU A 246 24.98 -10.43 -29.16
N VAL A 247 23.96 -11.18 -29.60
CA VAL A 247 23.81 -11.46 -31.04
C VAL A 247 23.32 -10.15 -31.68
N THR A 248 24.26 -9.32 -32.11
CA THR A 248 23.94 -8.17 -32.96
C THR A 248 23.33 -8.72 -34.25
N SER A 249 22.01 -8.65 -34.39
CA SER A 249 21.37 -8.77 -35.70
C SER A 249 21.78 -7.55 -36.52
N LYS A 250 22.64 -7.78 -37.52
CA LYS A 250 22.88 -6.82 -38.61
C LYS A 250 21.66 -6.74 -39.51
#